data_AF-A0A919GIS7-F1
#
_entry.id   AF-A0A919GIS7-F1
#
_cell.length_a   1.000
_cell.length_b   1.000
_cell.length_c   1.000
_cell.angle_alpha   90.00
_cell.angle_beta   90.00
_cell.angle_gamma   90.00
#
_symmetry.space_group_name_H-M   'P 1'
#
loop_
_entity.id
_entity.type
_entity.pdbx_description
1 polymer ?
#
loop_
_entity_poly.entity_id
_entity_poly.type
_entity_poly.pdbx_seq_one_letter_code
_entity_poly.pdbx_strand_id
1 'polypeptide(L)' 'MAARFRHIPSSTALRGAAWRRSSRSTGANNCVEAAALAAGPGAGLVAVRDSKRPEGPAVLFPPAAWRAFLEKVG' A
#
# COMPACT_ATOMS: atom_id res chain seq x y z
N MET A 1 -2.80 -5.00 26.06
CA MET A 1 -3.33 -4.38 24.82
C MET A 1 -2.35 -3.32 24.34
N ALA A 2 -1.22 -3.70 23.72
CA ALA A 2 -0.18 -2.76 23.31
C ALA A 2 -0.32 -2.43 21.82
N ALA A 3 -0.60 -1.17 21.50
CA ALA A 3 -0.55 -0.63 20.15
C ALA A 3 0.87 -0.80 19.58
N ARG A 4 1.09 -1.84 18.78
CA ARG A 4 2.37 -2.11 18.10
C ARG A 4 2.49 -1.32 16.78
N PHE A 5 1.96 -0.11 16.71
CA PHE A 5 2.05 0.75 15.52
C PHE A 5 3.30 1.66 15.52
N ARG A 6 4.45 1.16 15.98
CA ARG A 6 5.74 1.88 15.83
C ARG A 6 6.52 1.45 14.59
N HIS A 7 6.13 0.34 13.97
CA HIS A 7 6.72 -0.18 12.75
C HIS A 7 5.60 -0.26 11.72
N ILE A 8 5.73 0.54 10.65
CA ILE A 8 4.85 0.38 9.50
C ILE A 8 5.31 -0.90 8.80
N PRO A 9 4.47 -1.94 8.75
CA PRO A 9 4.87 -3.18 8.11
C PRO A 9 5.13 -2.92 6.63
N SER A 10 6.31 -3.31 6.16
CA SER A 10 6.71 -3.20 4.76
C SER A 10 7.14 -4.57 4.23
N SER A 11 6.74 -4.90 3.01
CA SER A 11 7.02 -6.20 2.40
C SER A 11 7.42 -6.05 0.92
N THR A 12 8.45 -6.79 0.52
CA THR A 12 8.84 -6.98 -0.90
C THR A 12 8.22 -8.24 -1.50
N ALA A 13 7.70 -9.15 -0.67
CA ALA A 13 7.14 -10.43 -1.09
C ALA A 13 5.61 -10.37 -1.27
N LEU A 14 5.14 -9.52 -2.19
CA LEU A 14 3.71 -9.34 -2.52
C LEU A 14 3.34 -10.01 -3.84
N ARG A 15 3.72 -11.28 -3.98
CA ARG A 15 3.41 -12.09 -5.18
C ARG A 15 1.91 -12.32 -5.26
N GLY A 16 1.31 -12.02 -6.42
CA GLY A 16 -0.14 -12.18 -6.66
C GLY A 16 -1.02 -10.98 -6.23
N ALA A 17 -0.42 -9.87 -5.78
CA ALA A 17 -1.17 -8.66 -5.49
C ALA A 17 -1.72 -8.01 -6.78
N ALA A 18 -3.02 -7.70 -6.79
CA ALA A 18 -3.68 -7.01 -7.90
C ALA A 18 -3.46 -5.50 -7.78
N TRP A 19 -2.35 -5.01 -8.34
CA TRP A 19 -1.96 -3.60 -8.30
C TRP A 19 -2.85 -2.73 -9.19
N ARG A 20 -3.33 -1.64 -8.62
CA ARG A 20 -4.07 -0.59 -9.32
C ARG A 20 -3.26 0.69 -9.28
N ARG A 21 -2.93 1.20 -10.47
CA ARG A 21 -2.27 2.50 -10.63
C ARG A 21 -3.28 3.62 -10.39
N SER A 22 -2.85 4.68 -9.69
CA SER A 22 -3.70 5.86 -9.47
C SER A 22 -3.92 6.64 -10.77
N SER A 23 -5.15 7.10 -11.01
CA SER A 23 -5.50 7.96 -12.15
C SER A 23 -4.84 9.34 -12.08
N ARG A 24 -4.33 9.76 -10.92
CA ARG A 24 -3.54 11.00 -10.76
C ARG A 24 -2.06 10.82 -11.15
N SER A 25 -1.67 9.62 -11.58
CA SER A 25 -0.32 9.30 -12.08
C SER A 25 -0.16 9.64 -13.57
N THR A 26 -0.63 10.82 -13.99
CA THR A 26 -0.64 11.28 -15.39
C THR A 26 0.54 12.20 -15.74
N GLY A 27 1.28 12.70 -14.74
CA GLY A 27 2.42 13.61 -14.93
C GLY A 27 3.71 13.05 -14.30
N ALA A 28 4.81 13.19 -15.02
CA ALA A 28 6.11 12.58 -14.76
C ALA A 28 6.68 12.89 -13.37
N ASN A 29 6.41 12.03 -12.38
CA ASN A 29 7.43 11.46 -11.47
C ASN A 29 6.87 10.84 -10.17
N ASN A 30 5.58 10.94 -9.87
CA ASN A 30 5.03 10.53 -8.56
C ASN A 30 3.96 9.42 -8.70
N CYS A 31 4.23 8.44 -9.55
CA CYS A 31 3.27 7.37 -9.83
C CYS A 31 3.19 6.39 -8.65
N VAL A 32 1.98 6.17 -8.14
CA VAL A 32 1.71 5.25 -7.03
C VAL A 32 0.76 4.13 -7.46
N GLU A 33 1.03 2.94 -6.93
CA GLU A 33 0.18 1.76 -7.08
C GLU A 33 -0.29 1.29 -5.71
N ALA A 34 -1.56 0.89 -5.64
CA ALA A 34 -2.14 0.30 -4.44
C ALA A 34 -2.77 -1.06 -4.76
N ALA A 35 -2.67 -2.01 -3.84
CA ALA A 35 -3.28 -3.33 -3.96
C ALA A 35 -3.91 -3.74 -2.62
N ALA A 36 -5.13 -4.26 -2.68
CA ALA A 36 -5.70 -4.98 -1.54
C ALA A 36 -5.13 -6.40 -1.52
N LEU A 37 -4.52 -6.79 -0.40
CA LEU A 37 -3.92 -8.11 -0.26
C LEU A 37 -4.98 -9.10 0.19
N ALA A 38 -5.31 -10.06 -0.67
CA ALA A 38 -6.32 -11.09 -0.39
C ALA A 38 -5.73 -12.34 0.31
N ALA A 39 -4.42 -12.56 0.22
CA ALA A 39 -3.75 -13.76 0.71
C ALA A 39 -2.34 -13.47 1.23
N GLY A 40 -1.81 -14.40 2.04
CA GLY A 40 -0.46 -14.32 2.62
C GLY A 40 -0.38 -13.55 3.95
N PRO A 41 0.84 -13.26 4.44
CA PRO A 41 1.07 -12.65 5.75
C PRO A 41 0.49 -11.24 5.92
N GLY A 42 0.17 -10.58 4.81
CA GLY A 42 -0.46 -9.25 4.77
C GLY A 42 -1.94 -9.29 4.36
N ALA A 43 -2.59 -10.45 4.37
CA ALA A 43 -3.99 -10.56 3.99
C ALA A 43 -4.88 -9.60 4.82
N GLY A 44 -5.77 -8.89 4.14
CA GLY A 44 -6.61 -7.85 4.74
C GLY A 44 -5.93 -6.48 4.88
N LEU A 45 -4.68 -6.31 4.42
CA LEU A 45 -4.00 -5.01 4.36
C LEU A 45 -4.03 -4.41 2.95
N VAL A 46 -3.81 -3.10 2.88
CA VAL A 46 -3.61 -2.36 1.63
C VAL A 46 -2.13 -2.09 1.46
N ALA A 47 -1.54 -2.64 0.40
CA ALA A 47 -0.17 -2.36 0.02
C ALA A 47 -0.11 -1.13 -0.88
N VAL A 48 0.85 -0.24 -0.64
CA VAL A 48 1.14 0.94 -1.45
C VAL A 48 2.61 0.94 -1.83
N ARG A 49 2.90 1.12 -3.12
CA ARG A 49 4.28 1.21 -3.61
C ARG A 49 4.43 2.30 -4.66
N ASP A 50 5.68 2.69 -4.87
CA ASP A 50 6.09 3.53 -5.99
C ASP A 50 6.09 2.69 -7.28
N SER A 51 5.40 3.16 -8.33
CA SER A 51 5.28 2.41 -9.59
C SER A 51 6.61 2.26 -10.33
N LYS A 52 7.61 3.10 -10.04
CA LYS A 52 8.95 3.04 -10.66
C LYS A 52 9.89 2.10 -9.95
N ARG A 53 9.56 1.68 -8.72
CA ARG A 53 10.31 0.68 -7.95
C ARG A 53 9.39 -0.49 -7.57
N PRO A 54 8.89 -1.27 -8.55
CA PRO A 54 7.94 -2.36 -8.30
C PRO A 54 8.54 -3.51 -7.47
N GLU A 55 9.86 -3.75 -7.55
CA GLU A 55 10.60 -4.67 -6.68
C GLU A 55 10.93 -4.10 -5.29
N GLY A 56 10.70 -2.81 -5.06
CA GLY A 56 10.93 -2.15 -3.78
C GLY A 56 9.92 -2.57 -2.71
N PRO A 57 10.20 -2.26 -1.42
CA PRO A 57 9.29 -2.55 -0.34
C PRO A 57 7.99 -1.75 -0.49
N ALA A 58 6.86 -2.43 -0.43
CA ALA A 58 5.56 -1.79 -0.34
C ALA A 58 5.20 -1.54 1.13
N VAL A 59 4.60 -0.39 1.38
CA VAL A 59 4.09 0.01 2.69
C VAL A 59 2.71 -0.62 2.88
N LEU A 60 2.49 -1.31 4.01
CA LEU A 60 1.23 -1.98 4.30
C LEU A 60 0.40 -1.19 5.31
N PHE A 61 -0.84 -0.87 4.93
CA PHE A 61 -1.80 -0.14 5.73
C PHE A 61 -2.94 -1.04 6.19
N PRO A 62 -3.36 -0.98 7.47
CA PRO A 62 -4.66 -1.47 7.88
C PRO A 62 -5.78 -0.75 7.11
N PRO A 63 -6.89 -1.41 6.77
CA PRO A 63 -8.00 -0.80 6.01
C PRO A 63 -8.55 0.48 6.67
N ALA A 64 -8.65 0.50 8.00
CA ALA A 64 -9.10 1.67 8.74
C ALA A 64 -8.14 2.86 8.59
N ALA A 65 -6.83 2.62 8.67
CA ALA A 65 -5.82 3.66 8.47
C ALA A 65 -5.78 4.14 7.01
N TRP A 66 -5.96 3.23 6.05
CA TRP A 66 -6.05 3.59 4.64
C TRP A 66 -7.26 4.48 4.34
N ARG A 67 -8.43 4.17 4.91
CA ARG A 67 -9.63 5.01 4.78
C ARG A 67 -9.43 6.39 5.41
N ALA A 68 -8.92 6.44 6.64
CA ALA A 68 -8.63 7.71 7.31
C ALA A 68 -7.59 8.55 6.56
N PHE A 69 -6.62 7.92 5.92
CA PHE A 69 -5.68 8.61 5.02
C PHE A 69 -6.42 9.24 3.84
N LEU A 70 -7.23 8.46 3.12
CA LEU A 70 -8.00 8.93 1.96
C LEU A 70 -8.97 10.07 2.31
N GLU A 71 -9.60 10.03 3.48
CA GLU A 71 -10.48 11.11 3.96
C GLU A 71 -9.73 12.43 4.20
N LYS A 72 -8.44 12.37 4.54
CA LYS A 72 -7.61 13.56 4.77
C LYS A 72 -6.93 14.10 3.51
N VAL A 73 -6.70 13.25 2.50
CA VAL A 73 -6.02 13.64 1.25
C VAL A 73 -6.99 13.86 0.07
N GLY A 74 -8.29 13.65 0.30
CA GLY A 74 -9.38 13.97 -0.62
C GLY A 74 -9.66 15.46 -0.67
#